data_AF-A0A2E9FA92-F1
#
_entry.id   AF-A0A2E9FA92-F1
#
_cell.length_a   1.000
_cell.length_b   1.000
_cell.length_c   1.000
_cell.angle_alpha   90.00
_cell.angle_beta   90.00
_cell.angle_gamma   90.00
#
_symmetry.space_group_name_H-M   'P 1'
#
loop_
_entity.id
_entity.type
_entity.pdbx_description
1 polymer ?
#
loop_
_entity_poly.entity_id
_entity_poly.type
_entity_poly.pdbx_seq_one_letter_code
_entity_poly.pdbx_strand_id
1 'polypeptide(L)'
;MNKSDVLKCYEAGDFFKNAELVGIDLSHIRLAKADFSEANLQFAEFNDTDLSESNFNYADLSNADLSGAILRNAFLVGANLTNANLEQADLRGAFLGGSTLCSTNFRDADLKDAIIGSPNWIVPDAFSPYTDFEGANLEGTTFGETTPKGVSMLGAKFTSAYLYEVNFSESVYYPQQLEEAIINKIVR
;
A
#
# COMPACT_ATOMS: atom_id res chain seq x y z
N MET A 1 19.27 15.36 -0.82
CA MET A 1 20.15 14.36 -0.16
C MET A 1 20.40 13.24 -1.17
N ASN A 2 21.59 12.63 -1.22
CA ASN A 2 21.81 11.46 -2.10
C ASN A 2 21.73 10.14 -1.31
N LYS A 3 21.70 8.99 -2.01
CA LYS A 3 21.65 7.64 -1.41
C LYS A 3 22.69 7.39 -0.32
N SER A 4 23.93 7.85 -0.54
CA SER A 4 25.02 7.67 0.42
C SER A 4 24.84 8.51 1.68
N ASP A 5 24.26 9.71 1.55
CA ASP A 5 23.94 10.56 2.70
C ASP A 5 22.82 9.93 3.53
N VAL A 6 21.78 9.40 2.88
CA VAL A 6 20.68 8.68 3.55
C VAL A 6 21.21 7.48 4.33
N LEU A 7 22.08 6.67 3.72
CA LEU A 7 22.65 5.49 4.40
C LEU A 7 23.45 5.88 5.64
N LYS A 8 24.24 6.95 5.58
CA LYS A 8 24.98 7.45 6.75
C LYS A 8 24.06 7.91 7.87
N CYS A 9 23.00 8.65 7.52
CA CYS A 9 21.98 9.07 8.48
C CYS A 9 21.27 7.86 9.11
N TYR A 10 20.87 6.89 8.29
CA TYR A 10 20.24 5.65 8.75
C TYR A 10 21.15 4.86 9.71
N GLU A 11 22.43 4.70 9.37
CA GLU A 11 23.43 4.05 10.23
C GLU A 11 23.70 4.81 11.53
N ALA A 12 23.56 6.13 11.53
CA ALA A 12 23.67 6.98 12.72
C ALA A 12 22.41 6.90 13.61
N GLY A 13 21.33 6.28 13.14
CA GLY A 13 20.04 6.23 13.84
C GLY A 13 19.20 7.49 13.65
N ASP A 14 19.49 8.28 12.62
CA ASP A 14 18.68 9.44 12.25
C ASP A 14 17.38 8.99 11.56
N PHE A 15 16.40 9.88 11.62
CA PHE A 15 15.08 9.68 11.03
C PHE A 15 14.86 10.67 9.88
N PHE A 16 14.05 10.27 8.90
CA PHE A 16 13.73 11.03 7.69
C PHE A 16 12.34 11.66 7.76
N LYS A 17 11.79 11.83 8.96
CA LYS A 17 10.51 12.48 9.19
C LYS A 17 10.54 13.90 8.60
N ASN A 18 9.53 14.27 7.83
CA ASN A 18 9.44 15.56 7.11
C ASN A 18 10.60 15.83 6.13
N ALA A 19 11.33 14.82 5.68
CA ALA A 19 12.44 15.01 4.76
C ALA A 19 11.96 15.30 3.33
N GLU A 20 12.68 16.17 2.61
CA GLU A 20 12.50 16.43 1.18
C GLU A 20 13.42 15.52 0.37
N LEU A 21 12.85 14.44 -0.16
CA LEU A 21 13.55 13.34 -0.81
C LEU A 21 12.94 13.00 -2.19
N VAL A 22 12.36 14.00 -2.86
CA VAL A 22 11.77 13.86 -4.21
C VAL A 22 12.79 13.25 -5.18
N GLY A 23 12.39 12.18 -5.87
CA GLY A 23 13.20 11.52 -6.89
C GLY A 23 14.44 10.80 -6.36
N ILE A 24 14.53 10.53 -5.04
CA ILE A 24 15.71 9.86 -4.49
C ILE A 24 15.76 8.39 -4.94
N ASP A 25 16.94 7.94 -5.36
CA ASP A 25 17.22 6.52 -5.54
C ASP A 25 17.64 5.90 -4.19
N LEU A 26 16.75 5.08 -3.63
CA LEU A 26 16.95 4.23 -2.46
C LEU A 26 16.68 2.76 -2.79
N SER A 27 16.82 2.36 -4.05
CA SER A 27 16.62 0.99 -4.54
C SER A 27 17.64 -0.01 -3.96
N HIS A 28 17.27 -1.29 -3.85
CA HIS A 28 18.19 -2.39 -3.53
C HIS A 28 19.00 -2.24 -2.22
N ILE A 29 18.51 -1.46 -1.24
CA ILE A 29 19.17 -1.30 0.06
C ILE A 29 18.24 -1.75 1.20
N ARG A 30 18.75 -1.68 2.44
CA ARG A 30 17.99 -1.99 3.64
C ARG A 30 17.80 -0.73 4.47
N LEU A 31 16.54 -0.39 4.71
CA LEU A 31 16.06 0.76 5.46
C LEU A 31 14.93 0.35 6.42
N ALA A 32 14.94 -0.90 6.91
CA ALA A 32 13.94 -1.42 7.83
C ALA A 32 13.85 -0.56 9.10
N LYS A 33 12.62 -0.33 9.58
CA LYS A 33 12.28 0.53 10.73
C LYS A 33 12.65 2.01 10.56
N ALA A 34 12.99 2.46 9.34
CA ALA A 34 13.22 3.88 9.10
C ALA A 34 11.92 4.67 9.26
N ASP A 35 12.02 5.90 9.77
CA ASP A 35 10.88 6.81 9.87
C ASP A 35 10.94 7.84 8.74
N PHE A 36 10.06 7.66 7.76
CA PHE A 36 9.77 8.56 6.65
C PHE A 36 8.42 9.28 6.83
N SER A 37 7.87 9.33 8.05
CA SER A 37 6.57 9.97 8.27
C SER A 37 6.57 11.42 7.81
N GLU A 38 5.49 11.84 7.15
CA GLU A 38 5.33 13.19 6.59
C GLU A 38 6.43 13.59 5.57
N ALA A 39 7.28 12.66 5.11
CA ALA A 39 8.31 12.97 4.12
C ALA A 39 7.70 13.18 2.72
N ASN A 40 8.36 14.02 1.93
CA ASN A 40 8.09 14.17 0.52
C ASN A 40 8.99 13.21 -0.27
N LEU A 41 8.38 12.13 -0.77
CA LEU A 41 9.02 11.01 -1.48
C LEU A 41 8.44 10.84 -2.90
N GLN A 42 7.87 11.90 -3.46
CA GLN A 42 7.36 11.86 -4.84
C GLN A 42 8.47 11.37 -5.79
N PHE A 43 8.13 10.45 -6.69
CA PHE A 43 9.07 9.85 -7.65
C PHE A 43 10.28 9.12 -7.03
N ALA A 44 10.28 8.80 -5.73
CA ALA A 44 11.37 8.05 -5.12
C ALA A 44 11.43 6.60 -5.66
N GLU A 45 12.64 6.07 -5.80
CA GLU A 45 12.89 4.69 -6.22
C GLU A 45 13.25 3.85 -4.99
N PHE A 46 12.37 2.92 -4.63
CA PHE A 46 12.46 1.97 -3.52
C PHE A 46 12.37 0.52 -4.02
N ASN A 47 12.50 0.26 -5.32
CA ASN A 47 12.40 -1.08 -5.86
C ASN A 47 13.41 -2.04 -5.20
N ASP A 48 12.95 -3.24 -4.86
CA ASP A 48 13.69 -4.27 -4.12
C ASP A 48 14.34 -3.80 -2.80
N THR A 49 13.76 -2.80 -2.14
CA THR A 49 14.27 -2.26 -0.87
C THR A 49 13.63 -2.95 0.32
N ASP A 50 14.41 -3.27 1.35
CA ASP A 50 13.87 -3.74 2.62
C ASP A 50 13.43 -2.54 3.48
N LEU A 51 12.12 -2.33 3.52
CA LEU A 51 11.40 -1.30 4.26
C LEU A 51 10.51 -1.92 5.36
N SER A 52 10.86 -3.12 5.83
CA SER A 52 10.09 -3.82 6.85
C SER A 52 9.94 -2.95 8.10
N GLU A 53 8.73 -2.85 8.63
CA GLU A 53 8.38 -2.06 9.81
C GLU A 53 8.68 -0.55 9.71
N SER A 54 8.96 -0.03 8.51
CA SER A 54 9.20 1.40 8.31
C SER A 54 7.91 2.22 8.42
N ASN A 55 8.05 3.48 8.83
CA ASN A 55 6.93 4.40 9.01
C ASN A 55 6.88 5.40 7.85
N PHE A 56 5.83 5.31 7.04
CA PHE A 56 5.48 6.20 5.94
C PHE A 56 4.16 6.94 6.20
N ASN A 57 3.70 7.00 7.45
CA ASN A 57 2.44 7.66 7.78
C ASN A 57 2.45 9.10 7.25
N TYR A 58 1.41 9.46 6.51
CA TYR A 58 1.24 10.77 5.88
C TYR A 58 2.36 11.20 4.91
N ALA A 59 3.23 10.29 4.48
CA ALA A 59 4.24 10.58 3.47
C ALA A 59 3.59 10.74 2.08
N ASP A 60 4.20 11.56 1.23
CA ASP A 60 3.84 11.63 -0.18
C ASP A 60 4.72 10.70 -1.00
N LEU A 61 4.18 9.55 -1.39
CA LEU A 61 4.83 8.53 -2.22
C LEU A 61 4.27 8.54 -3.65
N SER A 62 3.66 9.64 -4.09
CA SER A 62 3.04 9.65 -5.41
C SER A 62 4.07 9.46 -6.52
N ASN A 63 3.76 8.57 -7.46
CA ASN A 63 4.64 8.12 -8.55
C ASN A 63 5.93 7.44 -8.08
N ALA A 64 6.04 7.00 -6.82
CA ALA A 64 7.19 6.24 -6.34
C ALA A 64 7.20 4.82 -6.90
N ASP A 65 8.39 4.26 -7.12
CA ASP A 65 8.57 2.86 -7.49
C ASP A 65 8.95 2.03 -6.27
N LEU A 66 8.04 1.19 -5.79
CA LEU A 66 8.20 0.26 -4.68
C LEU A 66 8.10 -1.21 -5.16
N SER A 67 8.29 -1.45 -6.47
CA SER A 67 8.19 -2.81 -7.02
C SER A 67 9.17 -3.77 -6.34
N GLY A 68 8.69 -4.95 -5.95
CA GLY A 68 9.48 -5.95 -5.21
C GLY A 68 9.93 -5.53 -3.81
N ALA A 69 9.55 -4.34 -3.31
CA ALA A 69 9.95 -3.88 -1.99
C ALA A 69 9.36 -4.76 -0.87
N ILE A 70 10.10 -4.89 0.24
CA ILE A 70 9.64 -5.59 1.44
C ILE A 70 9.08 -4.56 2.42
N LEU A 71 7.76 -4.49 2.55
CA LEU A 71 7.00 -3.56 3.37
C LEU A 71 6.25 -4.26 4.52
N ARG A 72 6.75 -5.42 4.97
CA ARG A 72 6.12 -6.21 6.03
C ARG A 72 5.90 -5.37 7.28
N ASN A 73 4.66 -5.34 7.77
CA ASN A 73 4.24 -4.54 8.93
C ASN A 73 4.59 -3.04 8.82
N ALA A 74 4.79 -2.49 7.61
CA ALA A 74 5.03 -1.07 7.43
C ALA A 74 3.77 -0.25 7.76
N PHE A 75 3.98 0.99 8.21
CA PHE A 75 2.91 1.93 8.50
C PHE A 75 2.77 2.91 7.32
N LEU A 76 1.65 2.89 6.63
CA LEU A 76 1.33 3.71 5.45
C LEU A 76 0.02 4.50 5.68
N VAL A 77 -0.35 4.73 6.94
CA VAL A 77 -1.62 5.36 7.31
C VAL A 77 -1.63 6.79 6.76
N GLY A 78 -2.63 7.12 5.96
CA GLY A 78 -2.74 8.45 5.35
C GLY A 78 -1.70 8.77 4.27
N ALA A 79 -0.87 7.81 3.84
CA ALA A 79 0.12 8.05 2.80
C ALA A 79 -0.55 8.29 1.43
N ASN A 80 0.07 9.13 0.60
CA ASN A 80 -0.35 9.30 -0.79
C ASN A 80 0.42 8.33 -1.70
N LEU A 81 -0.24 7.28 -2.19
CA LEU A 81 0.34 6.28 -3.10
C LEU A 81 -0.16 6.46 -4.55
N THR A 82 -0.67 7.65 -4.89
CA THR A 82 -1.20 7.92 -6.24
C THR A 82 -0.16 7.59 -7.31
N ASN A 83 -0.50 6.75 -8.29
CA ASN A 83 0.41 6.23 -9.34
C ASN A 83 1.64 5.48 -8.84
N ALA A 84 1.72 5.09 -7.55
CA ALA A 84 2.85 4.33 -7.05
C ALA A 84 2.83 2.91 -7.60
N ASN A 85 4.02 2.35 -7.84
CA ASN A 85 4.19 0.98 -8.29
C ASN A 85 4.54 0.07 -7.10
N LEU A 86 3.66 -0.84 -6.70
CA LEU A 86 3.90 -1.87 -5.69
C LEU A 86 3.79 -3.28 -6.29
N GLU A 87 4.02 -3.43 -7.60
CA GLU A 87 4.03 -4.74 -8.25
C GLU A 87 4.98 -5.71 -7.52
N GLN A 88 4.50 -6.90 -7.20
CA GLN A 88 5.24 -7.95 -6.48
C GLN A 88 5.80 -7.55 -5.10
N ALA A 89 5.38 -6.42 -4.54
CA ALA A 89 5.82 -5.99 -3.21
C ALA A 89 5.22 -6.88 -2.10
N ASP A 90 5.95 -7.01 -1.00
CA ASP A 90 5.55 -7.80 0.17
C ASP A 90 5.02 -6.87 1.27
N LEU A 91 3.71 -6.68 1.30
CA LEU A 91 2.98 -5.81 2.23
C LEU A 91 2.32 -6.59 3.38
N ARG A 92 2.78 -7.80 3.69
CA ARG A 92 2.14 -8.62 4.72
C ARG A 92 2.04 -7.90 6.06
N GLY A 93 0.83 -7.83 6.60
CA GLY A 93 0.52 -7.13 7.85
C GLY A 93 0.70 -5.61 7.82
N ALA A 94 0.88 -4.99 6.64
CA ALA A 94 1.02 -3.55 6.52
C ALA A 94 -0.28 -2.79 6.85
N PHE A 95 -0.14 -1.54 7.29
CA PHE A 95 -1.26 -0.67 7.69
C PHE A 95 -1.44 0.47 6.67
N LEU A 96 -2.39 0.33 5.75
CA LEU A 96 -2.68 1.30 4.69
C LEU A 96 -3.97 2.11 4.94
N GLY A 97 -4.59 1.99 6.12
CA GLY A 97 -5.82 2.71 6.45
C GLY A 97 -5.69 4.22 6.23
N GLY A 98 -6.64 4.83 5.50
CA GLY A 98 -6.58 6.25 5.21
C GLY A 98 -5.67 6.65 4.04
N SER A 99 -4.94 5.73 3.42
CA SER A 99 -4.07 6.06 2.27
C SER A 99 -4.87 6.36 0.99
N THR A 100 -4.29 7.14 0.10
CA THR A 100 -4.80 7.37 -1.26
C THR A 100 -4.15 6.38 -2.21
N LEU A 101 -4.94 5.51 -2.84
CA LEU A 101 -4.50 4.41 -3.71
C LEU A 101 -4.86 4.62 -5.19
N CYS A 102 -5.06 5.86 -5.60
CA CYS A 102 -5.50 6.18 -6.96
C CYS A 102 -4.47 5.75 -8.01
N SER A 103 -4.89 4.93 -8.98
CA SER A 103 -4.00 4.39 -10.01
C SER A 103 -2.75 3.66 -9.46
N THR A 104 -2.82 3.15 -8.23
CA THR A 104 -1.72 2.39 -7.61
C THR A 104 -1.69 0.96 -8.16
N ASN A 105 -0.50 0.47 -8.49
CA ASN A 105 -0.29 -0.88 -8.99
C ASN A 105 0.06 -1.83 -7.83
N PHE A 106 -0.83 -2.76 -7.49
CA PHE A 106 -0.60 -3.86 -6.54
C PHE A 106 -0.57 -5.23 -7.24
N ARG A 107 -0.30 -5.28 -8.56
CA ARG A 107 -0.27 -6.55 -9.30
C ARG A 107 0.70 -7.54 -8.65
N ASP A 108 0.21 -8.75 -8.43
CA ASP A 108 0.96 -9.85 -7.80
C ASP A 108 1.58 -9.51 -6.41
N ALA A 109 1.15 -8.42 -5.77
CA ALA A 109 1.64 -8.05 -4.44
C ALA A 109 1.08 -8.98 -3.36
N ASP A 110 1.85 -9.18 -2.28
CA ASP A 110 1.41 -9.95 -1.12
C ASP A 110 0.90 -9.01 -0.02
N LEU A 111 -0.42 -8.81 0.05
CA LEU A 111 -1.08 -8.00 1.07
C LEU A 111 -1.65 -8.84 2.20
N LYS A 112 -1.23 -10.10 2.37
CA LYS A 112 -1.84 -10.97 3.39
C LYS A 112 -1.85 -10.32 4.78
N ASP A 113 -3.00 -10.37 5.43
CA ASP A 113 -3.27 -9.77 6.75
C ASP A 113 -3.09 -8.24 6.82
N ALA A 114 -2.96 -7.54 5.68
CA ALA A 114 -2.87 -6.09 5.64
C ALA A 114 -4.22 -5.42 5.95
N ILE A 115 -4.15 -4.20 6.50
CA ILE A 115 -5.33 -3.38 6.80
C ILE A 115 -5.38 -2.24 5.79
N ILE A 116 -6.27 -2.37 4.80
CA ILE A 116 -6.37 -1.42 3.68
C ILE A 116 -7.58 -0.47 3.86
N GLY A 117 -8.64 -0.95 4.50
CA GLY A 117 -9.78 -0.13 4.93
C GLY A 117 -10.21 -0.49 6.35
N SER A 118 -10.67 0.48 7.14
CA SER A 118 -11.30 0.21 8.44
C SER A 118 -12.32 1.29 8.82
N PRO A 119 -13.27 0.96 9.71
CA PRO A 119 -14.42 1.81 10.03
C PRO A 119 -14.10 3.16 10.67
N ASN A 120 -12.86 3.38 11.09
CA ASN A 120 -12.42 4.63 11.70
C ASN A 120 -11.55 5.49 10.77
N TRP A 121 -11.27 5.04 9.54
CA TRP A 121 -10.43 5.73 8.57
C TRP A 121 -11.21 6.04 7.30
N ILE A 122 -12.18 6.95 7.43
CA ILE A 122 -12.98 7.42 6.30
C ILE A 122 -12.16 8.44 5.51
N VAL A 123 -11.65 7.98 4.37
CA VAL A 123 -11.10 8.83 3.31
C VAL A 123 -12.01 8.67 2.09
N PRO A 124 -12.81 9.70 1.74
CA PRO A 124 -13.57 9.68 0.50
C PRO A 124 -12.63 9.39 -0.66
N ASP A 125 -13.02 8.47 -1.55
CA ASP A 125 -12.30 8.21 -2.80
C ASP A 125 -10.87 7.64 -2.68
N ALA A 126 -10.50 7.03 -1.55
CA ALA A 126 -9.18 6.38 -1.39
C ALA A 126 -8.85 5.36 -2.48
N PHE A 127 -9.86 4.71 -3.06
CA PHE A 127 -9.73 3.72 -4.13
C PHE A 127 -10.26 4.24 -5.48
N SER A 128 -10.29 5.56 -5.68
CA SER A 128 -10.74 6.23 -6.92
C SER A 128 -9.69 6.09 -8.03
N PRO A 129 -10.05 6.16 -9.33
CA PRO A 129 -10.06 4.98 -10.17
C PRO A 129 -8.69 4.38 -10.53
N TYR A 130 -8.76 3.16 -11.06
CA TYR A 130 -7.65 2.44 -11.70
C TYR A 130 -6.61 1.82 -10.77
N THR A 131 -6.90 1.64 -9.48
CA THR A 131 -6.09 0.76 -8.62
C THR A 131 -6.14 -0.67 -9.17
N ASP A 132 -4.99 -1.35 -9.23
CA ASP A 132 -4.89 -2.69 -9.80
C ASP A 132 -4.41 -3.70 -8.76
N PHE A 133 -5.25 -4.65 -8.39
CA PHE A 133 -4.93 -5.78 -7.50
C PHE A 133 -4.90 -7.11 -8.27
N GLU A 134 -4.73 -7.11 -9.59
CA GLU A 134 -4.69 -8.36 -10.36
C GLU A 134 -3.60 -9.31 -9.82
N GLY A 135 -3.99 -10.56 -9.55
CA GLY A 135 -3.09 -11.59 -8.98
C GLY A 135 -2.70 -11.38 -7.51
N ALA A 136 -3.06 -10.25 -6.89
CA ALA A 136 -2.65 -9.91 -5.53
C ALA A 136 -3.17 -10.92 -4.49
N ASN A 137 -2.36 -11.17 -3.47
CA ASN A 137 -2.78 -11.94 -2.32
C ASN A 137 -3.46 -11.03 -1.29
N LEU A 138 -4.79 -11.09 -1.21
CA LEU A 138 -5.60 -10.34 -0.24
C LEU A 138 -6.10 -11.25 0.91
N GLU A 139 -5.47 -12.41 1.12
CA GLU A 139 -5.84 -13.34 2.19
C GLU A 139 -5.82 -12.63 3.55
N GLY A 140 -6.88 -12.78 4.34
CA GLY A 140 -6.95 -12.19 5.69
C GLY A 140 -6.99 -10.66 5.73
N THR A 141 -6.96 -9.97 4.59
CA THR A 141 -6.97 -8.50 4.54
C THR A 141 -8.24 -7.93 5.16
N THR A 142 -8.14 -6.73 5.73
CA THR A 142 -9.32 -5.94 6.08
C THR A 142 -9.58 -4.89 5.01
N PHE A 143 -10.77 -4.96 4.41
CA PHE A 143 -11.23 -4.08 3.35
C PHE A 143 -12.64 -3.62 3.69
N GLY A 144 -12.86 -2.31 3.86
CA GLY A 144 -14.16 -1.84 4.34
C GLY A 144 -14.48 -0.39 4.05
N GLU A 145 -15.78 -0.08 4.09
CA GLU A 145 -16.38 1.26 3.94
C GLU A 145 -15.93 1.99 2.67
N THR A 146 -15.93 1.27 1.55
CA THR A 146 -15.41 1.81 0.29
C THR A 146 -16.20 1.29 -0.91
N THR A 147 -16.23 2.12 -1.95
CA THR A 147 -16.70 1.74 -3.29
C THR A 147 -15.50 1.83 -4.23
N PRO A 148 -14.71 0.75 -4.40
CA PRO A 148 -13.58 0.72 -5.31
C PRO A 148 -14.06 0.85 -6.77
N LYS A 149 -13.97 2.07 -7.32
CA LYS A 149 -14.42 2.39 -8.69
C LYS A 149 -13.31 2.11 -9.69
N GLY A 150 -13.60 1.32 -10.73
CA GLY A 150 -12.62 1.03 -11.78
C GLY A 150 -11.41 0.24 -11.27
N VAL A 151 -11.55 -0.48 -10.16
CA VAL A 151 -10.48 -1.32 -9.60
C VAL A 151 -10.52 -2.69 -10.26
N SER A 152 -9.37 -3.17 -10.71
CA SER A 152 -9.20 -4.56 -11.17
C SER A 152 -8.77 -5.43 -10.00
N MET A 153 -9.39 -6.59 -9.84
CA MET A 153 -9.00 -7.59 -8.84
C MET A 153 -8.97 -8.98 -9.46
N LEU A 154 -8.80 -9.10 -10.77
CA LEU A 154 -8.83 -10.40 -11.46
C LEU A 154 -7.76 -11.35 -10.87
N GLY A 155 -8.15 -12.57 -10.51
CA GLY A 155 -7.22 -13.56 -9.93
C GLY A 155 -6.71 -13.26 -8.52
N ALA A 156 -7.08 -12.13 -7.91
CA ALA A 156 -6.79 -11.83 -6.52
C ALA A 156 -7.42 -12.83 -5.55
N LYS A 157 -6.74 -13.12 -4.44
CA LYS A 157 -7.17 -14.12 -3.46
C LYS A 157 -7.79 -13.45 -2.23
N PHE A 158 -9.06 -13.70 -1.94
CA PHE A 158 -9.76 -13.12 -0.77
C PHE A 158 -10.01 -14.14 0.35
N THR A 159 -9.30 -15.26 0.38
CA THR A 159 -9.48 -16.27 1.42
C THR A 159 -9.40 -15.64 2.81
N SER A 160 -10.45 -15.78 3.61
CA SER A 160 -10.58 -15.16 4.95
C SER A 160 -10.46 -13.63 5.00
N ALA A 161 -10.52 -12.93 3.87
CA ALA A 161 -10.53 -11.46 3.84
C ALA A 161 -11.79 -10.92 4.50
N TYR A 162 -11.66 -9.91 5.35
CA TYR A 162 -12.77 -9.27 6.05
C TYR A 162 -13.32 -8.12 5.21
N LEU A 163 -14.52 -8.34 4.65
CA LEU A 163 -15.22 -7.38 3.80
C LEU A 163 -16.40 -6.77 4.56
N TYR A 164 -16.32 -5.48 4.89
CA TYR A 164 -17.36 -4.76 5.65
C TYR A 164 -17.79 -3.49 4.92
N GLU A 165 -19.04 -3.42 4.47
CA GLU A 165 -19.60 -2.26 3.75
C GLU A 165 -18.82 -1.90 2.48
N VAL A 166 -18.41 -2.94 1.74
CA VAL A 166 -17.72 -2.77 0.46
C VAL A 166 -18.71 -2.90 -0.69
N ASN A 167 -18.62 -1.99 -1.66
CA ASN A 167 -19.39 -2.05 -2.90
C ASN A 167 -18.47 -2.27 -4.09
N PHE A 168 -18.46 -3.50 -4.61
CA PHE A 168 -17.69 -3.89 -5.80
C PHE A 168 -18.44 -3.73 -7.13
N SER A 169 -19.60 -3.05 -7.16
CA SER A 169 -20.41 -2.90 -8.39
C SER A 169 -19.67 -2.21 -9.54
N GLU A 170 -18.65 -1.40 -9.22
CA GLU A 170 -17.81 -0.69 -10.18
C GLU A 170 -16.41 -1.31 -10.34
N SER A 171 -16.19 -2.52 -9.81
CA SER A 171 -14.91 -3.23 -9.90
C SER A 171 -14.95 -4.40 -10.88
N VAL A 172 -13.78 -4.80 -11.37
CA VAL A 172 -13.62 -5.95 -12.28
C VAL A 172 -13.03 -7.13 -11.50
N TYR A 173 -13.83 -8.19 -11.32
CA TYR A 173 -13.45 -9.41 -10.58
C TYR A 173 -14.31 -10.60 -11.01
N TYR A 174 -13.84 -11.81 -10.72
CA TYR A 174 -14.66 -13.02 -10.79
C TYR A 174 -15.42 -13.21 -9.47
N PRO A 175 -16.75 -13.40 -9.48
CA PRO A 175 -17.53 -13.57 -8.25
C PRO A 175 -17.02 -14.69 -7.33
N GLN A 176 -16.45 -15.76 -7.90
CA GLN A 176 -15.90 -16.90 -7.16
C GLN A 176 -14.77 -16.50 -6.22
N GLN A 177 -14.05 -15.42 -6.52
CA GLN A 177 -12.94 -14.94 -5.69
C GLN A 177 -13.40 -14.50 -4.31
N LEU A 178 -14.67 -14.11 -4.15
CA LEU A 178 -15.24 -13.66 -2.88
C LEU A 178 -15.88 -14.78 -2.06
N GLU A 179 -15.97 -16.02 -2.59
CA GLU A 179 -16.66 -17.12 -1.92
C GLU A 179 -16.02 -17.51 -0.58
N GLU A 180 -14.71 -17.31 -0.44
CA GLU A 180 -13.96 -17.61 0.79
C GLU A 180 -13.73 -16.37 1.67
N ALA A 181 -14.32 -15.23 1.33
CA ALA A 181 -14.21 -14.00 2.12
C ALA A 181 -15.21 -14.00 3.30
N ILE A 182 -14.82 -13.36 4.40
CA ILE A 182 -15.68 -13.11 5.55
C ILE A 182 -16.47 -11.82 5.28
N ILE A 183 -17.71 -12.00 4.81
CA ILE A 183 -18.58 -10.89 4.40
C ILE A 183 -19.52 -10.51 5.54
N ASN A 184 -19.31 -9.32 6.12
CA ASN A 184 -20.20 -8.77 7.14
C ASN A 184 -21.33 -7.90 6.53
N LYS A 185 -21.09 -7.25 5.38
CA LYS A 185 -22.12 -6.50 4.61
C LYS A 185 -21.59 -6.13 3.22
N ILE A 186 -22.24 -6.60 2.15
CA ILE A 186 -22.03 -6.07 0.78
C ILE A 186 -23.18 -5.09 0.49
N VAL A 187 -22.83 -3.84 0.20
CA VAL A 187 -23.81 -2.86 -0.29
C VAL A 187 -23.88 -3.05 -1.81
N ARG A 188 -25.04 -3.48 -2.30
CA ARG A 188 -25.30 -3.70 -3.73
C ARG A 188 -25.57 -2.39 -4.46
#